data_AF-A0A2S9TDA3-F1
#
_entry.id   AF-A0A2S9TDA3-F1
#
_cell.length_a   1.000
_cell.length_b   1.000
_cell.length_c   1.000
_cell.angle_alpha   90.00
_cell.angle_beta   90.00
_cell.angle_gamma   90.00
#
_symmetry.space_group_name_H-M   'P 1'
#
loop_
_entity.id
_entity.type
_entity.pdbx_description
1 polymer ?
#
loop_
_entity_poly.entity_id
_entity_poly.type
_entity_poly.pdbx_seq_one_letter_code
_entity_poly.pdbx_strand_id
1 'polypeptide(L)'
;MSKKYDFARMKFYCDENRCIHCDGCSVACAEAHKLPVEISRRKVVTINEGIIGKEFSTSVACMHCTDAPCEQVCPVDCFYIREDGIVLHDKNKCIGCSYCLYACPFGAPQFPKNGAFGTKGVMDKCTMCAGGPEETNSEKERKLYGQNRIAEGKVPVCASMCSTKALLVGDAESVSNIYRERVASYGHGV
;
A
#
# COMPACT_ATOMS: atom_id res chain seq x y z
N MET A 1 -6.78 6.36 34.11
CA MET A 1 -6.13 6.99 32.94
C MET A 1 -5.44 5.90 32.15
N SER A 2 -6.10 5.43 31.09
CA SER A 2 -5.60 4.35 30.23
C SER A 2 -4.27 4.77 29.62
N LYS A 3 -3.23 3.93 29.75
CA LYS A 3 -1.99 4.08 29.00
C LYS A 3 -2.36 4.02 27.52
N LYS A 4 -2.42 5.17 26.84
CA LYS A 4 -2.43 5.21 25.38
C LYS A 4 -1.09 4.63 24.96
N TYR A 5 -1.09 3.37 24.56
CA TYR A 5 0.02 2.81 23.80
C TYR A 5 0.09 3.63 22.50
N ASP A 6 1.14 4.43 22.36
CA ASP A 6 1.41 5.16 21.13
C ASP A 6 1.94 4.12 20.12
N PHE A 7 1.02 3.42 19.47
CA PHE A 7 1.38 2.40 18.49
C PHE A 7 2.06 3.10 17.31
N ALA A 8 3.29 2.67 17.03
CA ALA A 8 4.09 3.24 15.97
C ALA A 8 3.38 3.04 14.61
N ARG A 9 3.10 4.14 13.90
CA ARG A 9 2.35 4.09 12.64
C ARG A 9 3.19 3.55 11.50
N MET A 10 2.69 2.52 10.83
CA MET A 10 3.38 1.92 9.69
C MET A 10 3.38 2.83 8.46
N LYS A 11 4.54 2.94 7.79
CA LYS A 11 4.77 3.76 6.61
C LYS A 11 5.50 2.98 5.53
N PHE A 12 5.18 3.26 4.27
CA PHE A 12 6.00 2.87 3.13
C PHE A 12 6.87 4.05 2.71
N TYR A 13 8.12 3.76 2.35
CA TYR A 13 9.00 4.72 1.68
C TYR A 13 9.78 3.98 0.59
N CYS A 14 9.79 4.52 -0.62
CA CYS A 14 10.57 3.97 -1.72
C CYS A 14 11.75 4.89 -1.97
N ASP A 15 12.96 4.40 -1.69
CA ASP A 15 14.22 5.07 -1.99
C ASP A 15 14.49 5.02 -3.50
N GLU A 16 14.26 6.16 -4.16
CA GLU A 16 14.39 6.34 -5.60
C GLU A 16 15.80 6.06 -6.12
N ASN A 17 16.85 6.27 -5.32
CA ASN A 17 18.24 6.03 -5.72
C ASN A 17 18.58 4.54 -5.81
N ARG A 18 17.75 3.67 -5.22
CA ARG A 18 17.94 2.22 -5.22
C ARG A 18 16.89 1.49 -6.04
N CYS A 19 15.83 2.18 -6.46
CA CYS A 19 14.77 1.59 -7.27
C CYS A 19 15.26 1.37 -8.70
N ILE A 20 15.24 0.12 -9.17
CA ILE A 20 15.72 -0.26 -10.51
C ILE A 20 14.58 -0.57 -11.49
N HIS A 21 13.34 -0.17 -11.17
CA HIS A 21 12.15 -0.44 -11.99
C HIS A 21 11.99 -1.92 -12.44
N CYS A 22 12.25 -2.87 -11.54
CA CYS A 22 12.14 -4.30 -11.87
C CYS A 22 10.72 -4.89 -11.75
N ASP A 23 9.73 -4.09 -11.33
CA ASP A 23 8.35 -4.51 -11.04
C ASP A 23 8.14 -5.67 -10.06
N GLY A 24 9.20 -6.22 -9.44
CA GLY A 24 9.10 -7.34 -8.52
C GLY A 24 8.15 -7.08 -7.34
N CYS A 25 8.09 -5.84 -6.85
CA CYS A 25 7.18 -5.44 -5.79
C CYS A 25 5.70 -5.40 -6.22
N SER A 26 5.42 -5.09 -7.48
CA SER A 26 4.08 -5.08 -8.09
C SER A 26 3.60 -6.51 -8.32
N VAL A 27 4.42 -7.33 -8.98
CA VAL A 27 4.12 -8.73 -9.29
C VAL A 27 3.95 -9.56 -8.03
N ALA A 28 4.85 -9.41 -7.05
CA ALA A 28 4.73 -10.13 -5.77
C ALA A 28 3.46 -9.75 -5.00
N CYS A 29 3.02 -8.49 -5.10
CA CYS A 29 1.75 -8.07 -4.51
C CYS A 29 0.56 -8.67 -5.25
N ALA A 30 0.58 -8.69 -6.58
CA ALA A 30 -0.50 -9.25 -7.38
C ALA A 30 -0.68 -10.75 -7.11
N GLU A 31 0.41 -11.51 -7.15
CA GLU A 31 0.39 -12.96 -6.95
C GLU A 31 -0.05 -13.33 -5.53
N ALA A 32 0.59 -12.75 -4.51
CA ALA A 32 0.35 -13.14 -3.13
C ALA A 32 -1.04 -12.73 -2.61
N HIS A 33 -1.72 -11.81 -3.30
CA HIS A 33 -3.10 -11.42 -3.02
C HIS A 33 -4.10 -11.92 -4.07
N LYS A 34 -3.67 -12.71 -5.07
CA LYS A 34 -4.50 -13.23 -6.17
C LYS A 34 -5.35 -12.13 -6.82
N LEU A 35 -4.72 -10.99 -7.09
CA LEU A 35 -5.43 -9.84 -7.67
C LEU A 35 -5.87 -10.16 -9.10
N PRO A 36 -7.07 -9.72 -9.52
CA PRO A 36 -7.43 -9.78 -10.93
C PRO A 36 -6.50 -8.87 -11.75
N VAL A 37 -6.31 -9.22 -13.03
CA VAL A 37 -5.37 -8.53 -13.95
C VAL A 37 -5.60 -7.00 -14.02
N GLU A 38 -6.84 -6.56 -13.82
CA GLU A 38 -7.23 -5.16 -13.89
C GLU A 38 -6.85 -4.34 -12.66
N ILE A 39 -6.54 -5.00 -11.53
CA ILE A 39 -6.28 -4.37 -10.24
C ILE A 39 -4.80 -4.50 -9.91
N SER A 40 -4.16 -3.34 -9.71
CA SER A 40 -2.80 -3.27 -9.19
C SER A 40 -2.78 -2.40 -7.93
N ARG A 41 -2.50 -3.04 -6.79
CA ARG A 41 -2.39 -2.36 -5.48
C ARG A 41 -1.10 -1.54 -5.32
N ARG A 42 -0.09 -1.84 -6.13
CA ARG A 42 1.22 -1.19 -6.12
C ARG A 42 1.77 -1.16 -7.55
N LYS A 43 2.25 0.00 -7.99
CA LYS A 43 2.83 0.22 -9.32
C LYS A 43 4.22 0.81 -9.17
N VAL A 44 5.09 0.56 -10.13
CA VAL A 44 6.31 1.35 -10.30
C VAL A 44 6.04 2.39 -11.37
N VAL A 45 6.45 3.62 -11.12
CA VAL A 45 6.31 4.74 -12.06
C VAL A 45 7.67 5.39 -12.26
N THR A 46 7.96 5.74 -13.51
CA THR A 46 9.09 6.57 -13.87
C THR A 46 8.64 8.03 -13.88
N ILE A 47 9.37 8.88 -13.16
CA ILE A 47 9.17 10.32 -13.15
C ILE A 47 10.24 10.95 -14.04
N ASN A 48 9.87 12.00 -14.78
CA ASN A 48 10.74 12.69 -15.75
C ASN A 48 11.28 11.78 -16.87
N GLU A 49 10.48 10.80 -17.28
CA GLU A 49 10.82 9.88 -18.38
C GLU A 49 11.25 10.67 -19.63
N GLY A 50 12.39 10.30 -20.21
CA GLY A 50 12.96 10.96 -21.38
C GLY A 50 13.75 12.25 -21.09
N ILE A 51 13.83 12.70 -19.82
CA ILE A 51 14.66 13.85 -19.42
C ILE A 51 15.99 13.35 -18.87
N ILE A 52 17.04 13.46 -19.68
CA ILE A 52 18.40 13.00 -19.37
C ILE A 52 18.85 13.54 -18.00
N GLY A 53 19.28 12.63 -17.13
CA GLY A 53 19.83 12.95 -15.81
C GLY A 53 18.80 13.38 -14.75
N LYS A 54 17.50 13.39 -15.07
CA LYS A 54 16.42 13.71 -14.12
C LYS A 54 15.41 12.57 -13.93
N GLU A 55 15.55 11.51 -14.73
CA GLU A 55 14.71 10.33 -14.66
C GLU A 55 14.98 9.52 -13.39
N PHE A 56 13.93 9.19 -12.65
CA PHE A 56 14.01 8.26 -11.53
C PHE A 56 12.74 7.43 -11.43
N SER A 57 12.86 6.23 -10.89
CA SER A 57 11.74 5.32 -10.69
C SER A 57 11.34 5.27 -9.21
N THR A 58 10.05 5.18 -8.94
CA THR A 58 9.55 5.03 -7.57
C THR A 58 8.33 4.11 -7.52
N SER A 59 8.19 3.39 -6.40
CA SER A 59 7.06 2.50 -6.18
C SER A 59 5.95 3.21 -5.41
N VAL A 60 4.77 3.31 -6.04
CA VAL A 60 3.60 3.98 -5.49
C VAL A 60 2.53 2.94 -5.13
N ALA A 61 1.90 3.13 -3.97
CA ALA A 61 0.78 2.33 -3.47
C ALA A 61 -0.12 3.21 -2.57
N CYS A 62 -1.06 2.60 -1.85
CA CYS A 62 -1.76 3.32 -0.77
C CYS A 62 -0.75 3.77 0.31
N MET A 63 -0.77 5.05 0.66
CA MET A 63 0.12 5.63 1.66
C MET A 63 -0.38 5.49 3.10
N HIS A 64 -1.59 4.93 3.31
CA HIS A 64 -2.21 4.76 4.63
C HIS A 64 -2.15 6.06 5.46
N CYS A 65 -2.71 7.12 4.86
CA CYS A 65 -2.66 8.48 5.38
C CYS A 65 -3.19 8.57 6.82
N THR A 66 -2.63 9.50 7.60
CA THR A 66 -3.09 9.77 8.96
C THR A 66 -4.48 10.40 8.95
N ASP A 67 -4.64 11.42 8.12
CA ASP A 67 -5.94 11.97 7.73
C ASP A 67 -6.27 11.41 6.34
N ALA A 68 -7.14 10.41 6.31
CA ALA A 68 -7.41 9.62 5.11
C ALA A 68 -8.58 10.21 4.33
N PRO A 69 -8.37 10.98 3.25
CA PRO A 69 -9.48 11.60 2.52
C PRO A 69 -10.42 10.56 1.92
N CYS A 70 -9.93 9.35 1.63
CA CYS A 70 -10.76 8.25 1.16
C CYS A 70 -11.78 7.74 2.20
N GLU A 71 -11.46 7.82 3.48
CA GLU A 71 -12.40 7.52 4.57
C GLU A 71 -13.45 8.62 4.67
N GLN A 72 -13.01 9.87 4.72
CA GLN A 72 -13.87 11.05 4.94
C GLN A 72 -14.95 11.23 3.85
N VAL A 73 -14.70 10.78 2.62
CA VAL A 73 -15.68 10.91 1.51
C VAL A 73 -16.56 9.68 1.32
N CYS A 74 -16.40 8.62 2.11
CA CYS A 74 -17.15 7.39 1.91
C CYS A 74 -18.58 7.52 2.46
N PRO A 75 -19.64 7.42 1.63
CA PRO A 75 -21.02 7.63 2.09
C PRO A 75 -21.59 6.46 2.92
N VAL A 76 -20.86 5.35 3.05
CA VAL A 76 -21.30 4.10 3.70
C VAL A 76 -20.34 3.64 4.78
N ASP A 77 -19.39 4.50 5.19
CA ASP A 77 -18.42 4.25 6.25
C ASP A 77 -17.74 2.88 6.14
N CYS A 78 -17.27 2.53 4.92
CA CYS A 78 -16.60 1.26 4.70
C CYS A 78 -15.12 1.29 5.14
N PHE A 79 -14.51 2.47 5.29
CA PHE A 79 -13.13 2.59 5.73
C PHE A 79 -13.03 2.62 7.25
N TYR A 80 -11.90 2.14 7.76
CA TYR A 80 -11.53 2.28 9.17
C TYR A 80 -10.01 2.28 9.31
N ILE A 81 -9.49 2.93 10.34
CA ILE A 81 -8.07 3.04 10.62
C ILE A 81 -7.75 2.16 11.83
N ARG A 82 -6.85 1.19 11.65
CA ARG A 82 -6.34 0.36 12.75
C ARG A 82 -5.44 1.18 13.69
N GLU A 83 -5.20 0.65 14.89
CA GLU A 83 -4.35 1.29 15.91
C GLU A 83 -2.91 1.54 15.41
N ASP A 84 -2.39 0.67 14.55
CA ASP A 84 -1.08 0.79 13.88
C ASP A 84 -1.07 1.76 12.67
N GLY A 85 -2.17 2.48 12.46
CA GLY A 85 -2.32 3.47 11.40
C GLY A 85 -2.62 2.91 10.01
N ILE A 86 -2.82 1.59 9.88
CA ILE A 86 -3.17 0.97 8.61
C ILE A 86 -4.64 1.28 8.29
N VAL A 87 -4.85 2.10 7.24
CA VAL A 87 -6.18 2.35 6.68
C VAL A 87 -6.67 1.10 5.94
N LEU A 88 -7.77 0.50 6.39
CA LEU A 88 -8.43 -0.66 5.77
C LEU A 88 -9.84 -0.29 5.30
N HIS A 89 -10.47 -1.23 4.60
CA HIS A 89 -11.83 -1.06 4.08
C HIS A 89 -12.59 -2.38 4.19
N ASP A 90 -13.89 -2.31 4.44
CA ASP A 90 -14.82 -3.41 4.41
C ASP A 90 -15.44 -3.55 3.01
N LYS A 91 -15.02 -4.60 2.30
CA LYS A 91 -15.53 -4.94 0.97
C LYS A 91 -17.01 -5.27 0.96
N ASN A 92 -17.59 -5.73 2.07
CA ASN A 92 -19.01 -6.07 2.13
C ASN A 92 -19.90 -4.81 2.20
N LYS A 93 -19.37 -3.71 2.75
CA LYS A 93 -20.07 -2.41 2.83
C LYS A 93 -19.87 -1.54 1.58
N CYS A 94 -18.82 -1.80 0.80
CA CYS A 94 -18.47 -0.96 -0.33
C CYS A 94 -19.52 -1.04 -1.47
N ILE A 95 -20.09 0.11 -1.82
CA ILE A 95 -21.11 0.22 -2.88
C ILE A 95 -20.55 0.63 -4.26
N GLY A 96 -19.22 0.71 -4.43
CA GLY A 96 -18.62 1.02 -5.74
C GLY A 96 -18.72 2.47 -6.22
N CYS A 97 -19.17 3.42 -5.38
CA CYS A 97 -19.43 4.82 -5.76
C CYS A 97 -18.22 5.63 -6.27
N SER A 98 -17.00 5.14 -6.03
CA SER A 98 -15.74 5.74 -6.53
C SER A 98 -15.36 7.13 -6.01
N TYR A 99 -16.05 7.68 -5.01
CA TYR A 99 -15.64 8.97 -4.41
C TYR A 99 -14.24 8.92 -3.81
N CYS A 100 -13.87 7.79 -3.20
CA CYS A 100 -12.53 7.59 -2.66
C CYS A 100 -11.42 7.66 -3.73
N LEU A 101 -11.69 7.29 -4.99
CA LEU A 101 -10.73 7.43 -6.09
C LEU A 101 -10.38 8.89 -6.34
N TYR A 102 -11.40 9.75 -6.43
CA TYR A 102 -11.22 11.18 -6.68
C TYR A 102 -10.60 11.91 -5.49
N ALA A 103 -10.88 11.46 -4.27
CA ALA A 103 -10.34 12.06 -3.06
C ALA A 103 -8.89 11.64 -2.76
N CYS A 104 -8.42 10.51 -3.30
CA CYS A 104 -7.08 10.00 -2.98
C CYS A 104 -6.01 10.72 -3.82
N PRO A 105 -5.07 11.47 -3.19
CA PRO A 105 -4.02 12.18 -3.93
C PRO A 105 -3.03 11.23 -4.62
N PHE A 106 -2.99 9.96 -4.21
CA PHE A 106 -2.11 8.94 -4.78
C PHE A 106 -2.81 8.04 -5.80
N GLY A 107 -4.10 8.24 -6.07
CA GLY A 107 -4.87 7.37 -6.97
C GLY A 107 -4.91 5.89 -6.53
N ALA A 108 -4.76 5.63 -5.23
CA ALA A 108 -4.57 4.28 -4.70
C ALA A 108 -5.81 3.36 -4.78
N PRO A 109 -7.06 3.85 -4.63
CA PRO A 109 -8.25 3.04 -4.87
C PRO A 109 -8.31 2.57 -6.32
N GLN A 110 -8.55 1.28 -6.53
CA GLN A 110 -8.74 0.66 -7.84
C GLN A 110 -10.12 -0.01 -7.87
N PHE A 111 -10.70 -0.10 -9.07
CA PHE A 111 -12.01 -0.67 -9.29
C PHE A 111 -11.93 -1.65 -10.47
N PRO A 112 -12.61 -2.80 -10.42
CA PRO A 112 -12.80 -3.65 -11.60
C PRO A 112 -13.45 -2.88 -12.73
N LYS A 113 -13.02 -3.10 -13.98
CA LYS A 113 -13.49 -2.38 -15.17
C LYS A 113 -14.78 -2.97 -15.75
N ASN A 114 -15.13 -4.21 -15.40
CA ASN A 114 -16.18 -5.00 -16.08
C ASN A 114 -17.38 -5.38 -15.20
N GLY A 115 -17.90 -4.46 -14.38
CA GLY A 115 -19.17 -4.74 -13.68
C GLY A 115 -20.38 -4.71 -14.63
N ALA A 116 -21.39 -5.51 -14.33
CA ALA A 116 -22.64 -5.52 -15.10
C ALA A 116 -23.24 -4.11 -15.15
N PHE A 117 -23.74 -3.69 -16.33
CA PHE A 117 -24.33 -2.36 -16.55
C PHE A 117 -23.38 -1.16 -16.32
N GLY A 118 -22.06 -1.37 -16.45
CA GLY A 118 -21.08 -0.30 -16.24
C GLY A 118 -20.89 0.07 -14.77
N THR A 119 -21.40 -0.75 -13.85
CA THR A 119 -21.15 -0.57 -12.42
C THR A 119 -19.67 -0.79 -12.13
N LYS A 120 -19.05 0.17 -11.44
CA LYS A 120 -17.71 -0.02 -10.90
C LYS A 120 -17.86 -0.99 -9.73
N GLY A 121 -17.17 -2.13 -9.78
CA GLY A 121 -17.29 -3.18 -8.77
C GLY A 121 -16.81 -2.73 -7.39
N VAL A 122 -16.61 -3.67 -6.47
CA VAL A 122 -16.07 -3.37 -5.14
C VAL A 122 -14.65 -2.80 -5.27
N MET A 123 -14.39 -1.70 -4.56
CA MET A 123 -13.09 -1.05 -4.51
C MET A 123 -12.03 -1.97 -3.89
N ASP A 124 -10.82 -1.91 -4.42
CA ASP A 124 -9.64 -2.54 -3.83
C ASP A 124 -8.46 -1.57 -3.76
N LYS A 125 -7.62 -1.72 -2.74
CA LYS A 125 -6.39 -0.94 -2.57
C LYS A 125 -5.38 -1.74 -1.76
N CYS A 126 -4.14 -1.28 -1.72
CA CYS A 126 -3.15 -1.83 -0.79
C CYS A 126 -3.70 -1.84 0.66
N THR A 127 -3.62 -3.00 1.29
CA THR A 127 -3.99 -3.24 2.69
C THR A 127 -2.77 -3.36 3.59
N MET A 128 -1.58 -2.99 3.10
CA MET A 128 -0.30 -3.25 3.77
C MET A 128 -0.11 -4.73 4.14
N CYS A 129 -0.65 -5.65 3.34
CA CYS A 129 -0.69 -7.08 3.67
C CYS A 129 -1.29 -7.38 5.06
N ALA A 130 -2.27 -6.58 5.49
CA ALA A 130 -2.84 -6.62 6.83
C ALA A 130 -4.29 -7.16 6.86
N GLY A 131 -4.71 -7.80 5.77
CA GLY A 131 -6.05 -8.39 5.66
C GLY A 131 -7.18 -7.38 5.62
N GLY A 132 -8.25 -7.66 6.36
CA GLY A 132 -9.47 -6.86 6.43
C GLY A 132 -10.24 -7.07 7.75
N PRO A 133 -11.55 -6.76 7.80
CA PRO A 133 -12.35 -6.88 9.03
C PRO A 133 -12.81 -8.30 9.33
N GLU A 134 -12.51 -9.26 8.45
CA GLU A 134 -12.85 -10.66 8.64
C GLU A 134 -11.90 -11.31 9.66
N GLU A 135 -12.26 -12.50 10.15
CA GLU A 135 -11.39 -13.26 11.05
C GLU A 135 -10.01 -13.49 10.42
N THR A 136 -8.97 -13.17 11.18
CA THR A 136 -7.57 -13.22 10.72
C THR A 136 -7.19 -14.63 10.26
N ASN A 137 -6.58 -14.73 9.09
CA ASN A 137 -6.20 -15.98 8.42
C ASN A 137 -7.37 -16.91 8.08
N SER A 138 -8.62 -16.43 8.17
CA SER A 138 -9.77 -17.18 7.67
C SER A 138 -9.74 -17.31 6.14
N GLU A 139 -10.42 -18.33 5.62
CA GLU A 139 -10.57 -18.50 4.18
C GLU A 139 -11.29 -17.30 3.54
N LYS A 140 -12.26 -16.72 4.26
CA LYS A 140 -13.01 -15.55 3.83
C LYS A 140 -12.11 -14.31 3.73
N GLU A 141 -11.27 -14.05 4.72
CA GLU A 141 -10.28 -12.97 4.66
C GLU A 141 -9.35 -13.16 3.46
N ARG A 142 -8.81 -14.37 3.29
CA ARG A 142 -7.90 -14.69 2.19
C ARG A 142 -8.54 -14.47 0.82
N LYS A 143 -9.83 -14.82 0.67
CA LYS A 143 -10.58 -14.61 -0.57
C LYS A 143 -10.83 -13.13 -0.87
N LEU A 144 -11.09 -12.32 0.16
CA LEU A 144 -11.41 -10.90 -0.01
C LEU A 144 -10.17 -10.01 -0.11
N TYR A 145 -9.14 -10.27 0.69
CA TYR A 145 -7.99 -9.35 0.86
C TYR A 145 -6.65 -9.99 0.49
N GLY A 146 -6.59 -11.30 0.28
CA GLY A 146 -5.35 -12.06 0.09
C GLY A 146 -4.66 -12.38 1.41
N GLN A 147 -3.36 -12.64 1.37
CA GLN A 147 -2.58 -12.97 2.57
C GLN A 147 -2.59 -11.84 3.64
N ASN A 148 -2.46 -12.24 4.91
CA ASN A 148 -2.29 -11.33 6.04
C ASN A 148 -0.92 -11.55 6.71
N ARG A 149 0.11 -10.86 6.19
CA ARG A 149 1.49 -10.97 6.68
C ARG A 149 1.73 -10.19 7.97
N ILE A 150 1.01 -9.09 8.17
CA ILE A 150 1.15 -8.27 9.39
C ILE A 150 0.72 -9.08 10.62
N ALA A 151 -0.35 -9.87 10.52
CA ALA A 151 -0.76 -10.77 11.60
C ALA A 151 0.29 -11.84 11.96
N GLU A 152 1.16 -12.19 11.02
CA GLU A 152 2.27 -13.14 11.22
C GLU A 152 3.56 -12.48 11.73
N GLY A 153 3.54 -11.18 12.03
CA GLY A 153 4.73 -10.41 12.41
C GLY A 153 5.72 -10.20 11.25
N LYS A 154 5.27 -10.36 10.01
CA LYS A 154 6.10 -10.22 8.80
C LYS A 154 5.85 -8.89 8.12
N VAL A 155 6.90 -8.33 7.52
CA VAL A 155 6.75 -7.16 6.63
C VAL A 155 5.93 -7.50 5.38
N PRO A 156 5.24 -6.53 4.77
CA PRO A 156 4.53 -6.70 3.50
C PRO A 156 5.38 -7.34 2.40
N VAL A 157 4.76 -8.19 1.57
CA VAL A 157 5.46 -8.99 0.56
C VAL A 157 6.25 -8.14 -0.44
N CYS A 158 5.71 -6.97 -0.80
CA CYS A 158 6.36 -6.05 -1.73
C CYS A 158 7.69 -5.53 -1.18
N ALA A 159 7.78 -5.28 0.13
CA ALA A 159 9.01 -4.84 0.77
C ALA A 159 10.00 -6.01 0.96
N SER A 160 9.51 -7.20 1.36
CA SER A 160 10.38 -8.38 1.50
C SER A 160 10.99 -8.85 0.18
N MET A 161 10.28 -8.66 -0.94
CA MET A 161 10.73 -9.07 -2.27
C MET A 161 11.57 -8.03 -3.00
N CYS A 162 11.77 -6.83 -2.43
CA CYS A 162 12.53 -5.78 -3.09
C CYS A 162 14.02 -6.13 -3.11
N SER A 163 14.53 -6.59 -4.27
CA SER A 163 15.91 -7.08 -4.43
C SER A 163 16.97 -6.06 -4.02
N THR A 164 16.71 -4.77 -4.26
CA THR A 164 17.65 -3.68 -3.93
C THR A 164 17.40 -3.05 -2.57
N LYS A 165 16.40 -3.55 -1.81
CA LYS A 165 15.92 -2.95 -0.56
C LYS A 165 15.53 -1.47 -0.70
N ALA A 166 15.10 -1.06 -1.89
CA ALA A 166 14.59 0.29 -2.14
C ALA A 166 13.29 0.57 -1.38
N LEU A 167 12.40 -0.42 -1.31
CA LEU A 167 11.12 -0.29 -0.62
C LEU A 167 11.26 -0.61 0.87
N LEU A 168 11.22 0.43 1.68
CA LEU A 168 11.22 0.38 3.13
C LEU A 168 9.79 0.36 3.67
N VAL A 169 9.61 -0.36 4.78
CA VAL A 169 8.37 -0.41 5.53
C VAL A 169 8.66 -0.58 7.02
N GLY A 170 7.94 0.15 7.85
CA GLY A 170 8.11 0.15 9.29
C GLY A 170 7.49 1.38 9.90
N ASP A 171 7.77 1.64 11.18
CA ASP A 171 7.43 2.91 11.78
C ASP A 171 8.23 4.07 11.13
N ALA A 172 7.72 5.28 11.29
CA ALA A 172 8.29 6.47 10.66
C ALA A 172 9.73 6.76 11.12
N GLU A 173 10.06 6.46 12.37
CA GLU A 173 11.39 6.72 12.93
C GLU A 173 12.41 5.75 12.35
N SER A 174 12.11 4.44 12.36
CA SER A 174 12.95 3.40 11.76
C SER A 174 13.20 3.65 10.27
N VAL A 175 12.14 3.98 9.51
CA VAL A 175 12.27 4.30 8.08
C VAL A 175 13.14 5.53 7.87
N SER A 176 12.96 6.59 8.68
CA SER A 176 13.75 7.81 8.60
C SER A 176 15.23 7.58 8.92
N ASN A 177 15.52 6.76 9.95
CA ASN A 177 16.89 6.44 10.35
C ASN A 177 17.62 5.66 9.25
N ILE A 178 16.98 4.62 8.69
CA ILE A 178 17.56 3.87 7.57
C ILE A 178 17.85 4.79 6.37
N TYR A 179 16.94 5.72 6.05
CA TYR A 179 17.16 6.65 4.95
C TYR A 179 18.31 7.62 5.23
N ARG A 180 18.39 8.19 6.44
CA ARG A 180 19.49 9.08 6.84
C ARG A 180 20.85 8.38 6.76
N GLU A 181 20.94 7.15 7.22
CA GLU A 181 22.15 6.34 7.12
C GLU A 181 22.57 6.13 5.65
N ARG A 182 21.61 5.82 4.77
CA ARG A 182 21.87 5.66 3.35
C ARG A 182 22.40 6.93 2.70
N VAL A 183 21.76 8.07 2.98
CA VAL A 183 22.18 9.37 2.47
C VAL A 183 23.58 9.72 2.98
N ALA A 184 23.88 9.45 4.25
CA ALA A 184 25.21 9.65 4.82
C ALA A 184 26.28 8.76 4.17
N SER A 185 25.94 7.50 3.84
CA SER A 185 26.85 6.56 3.18
C SER A 185 26.99 6.79 1.66
N TYR A 186 26.11 7.60 1.06
CA TYR A 186 26.06 7.76 -0.39
C TYR A 186 27.40 8.32 -0.91
N GLY A 187 28.00 7.64 -1.89
CA GLY A 187 29.31 8.02 -2.45
C GLY A 187 30.55 7.58 -1.64
N HIS A 188 30.38 6.94 -0.48
CA HIS A 188 31.52 6.51 0.37
C HIS A 188 32.02 5.08 0.08
N GLY A 189 31.46 4.39 -0.91
CA GLY A 189 31.99 3.11 -1.42
C GLY A 189 32.11 1.99 -0.38
N VAL A 190 31.15 1.89 0.54
CA VAL A 190 31.04 0.78 1.51
C VAL A 190 30.13 -0.34 1.01
#